data_AF-A0A970K5G4-F1
#
_entry.id   AF-A0A970K5G4-F1
#
_cell.length_a   1.000
_cell.length_b   1.000
_cell.length_c   1.000
_cell.angle_alpha   90.00
_cell.angle_beta   90.00
_cell.angle_gamma   90.00
#
_symmetry.space_group_name_H-M   'P 1'
#
loop_
_entity.id
_entity.type
_entity.pdbx_description
1 polymer ?
#
loop_
_entity_poly.entity_id
_entity_poly.type
_entity_poly.pdbx_seq_one_letter_code
_entity_poly.pdbx_strand_id
1 'polypeptide(L)'
;MRAIRNKGGFTLMELVLVLAVLAILIGLAAPSLSAYYRSGKEMERQKQEELIQKALNQYYAYEGHFPDLDPLSDEPESGDVALPDEKKELLTERLLGITAARIDSDPYNFYYDQTKGTIRLVRKER
;
A
#
# COMPACT_ATOMS: atom_id res chain seq x y z
N MET A 1 23.78 59.69 23.88
CA MET A 1 24.64 58.49 24.01
C MET A 1 23.77 57.26 23.82
N ARG A 2 24.06 56.39 22.84
CA ARG A 2 23.31 55.14 22.61
C ARG A 2 23.98 54.01 23.37
N ALA A 3 23.30 53.42 24.35
CA ALA A 3 23.77 52.24 25.05
C ALA A 3 23.74 51.03 24.10
N ILE A 4 24.91 50.45 23.83
CA ILE A 4 25.04 49.19 23.10
C ILE A 4 24.55 48.09 24.04
N ARG A 5 23.43 47.47 23.68
CA ARG A 5 22.84 46.37 24.43
C ARG A 5 23.68 45.12 24.16
N ASN A 6 24.38 44.62 25.17
CA ASN A 6 25.11 43.35 25.08
C ASN A 6 24.09 42.23 24.80
N LYS A 7 24.13 41.68 23.59
CA LYS A 7 23.40 40.47 23.23
C LYS A 7 24.23 39.30 23.75
N GLY A 8 23.78 38.67 24.83
CA GLY A 8 24.43 37.45 25.37
C GLY A 8 24.47 36.38 24.28
N GLY A 9 25.68 35.87 24.01
CA GLY A 9 25.91 34.78 23.07
C GLY A 9 25.56 33.42 23.69
N PHE A 10 25.23 32.48 22.81
CA PHE A 10 24.84 31.10 23.11
C PHE A 10 25.92 30.37 23.93
N THR A 11 25.53 29.67 25.00
CA THR A 11 26.46 28.87 25.81
C THR A 11 26.53 27.44 25.29
N LEU A 12 27.68 26.77 25.50
CA LEU A 12 27.81 25.33 25.18
C LEU A 12 26.80 24.48 25.97
N MET A 13 26.51 24.87 27.22
CA MET A 13 25.53 24.20 28.06
C MET A 13 24.12 24.27 27.50
N GLU A 14 23.72 25.41 26.91
CA GLU A 14 22.41 25.52 26.23
C GLU A 14 22.32 24.57 25.04
N LEU A 15 23.38 24.40 24.25
CA LEU A 15 23.37 23.45 23.14
C LEU A 15 23.24 22.00 23.63
N VAL A 16 23.99 21.63 24.67
CA VAL A 16 23.98 20.26 25.21
C VAL A 16 22.64 19.93 25.86
N LEU A 17 22.05 20.87 26.61
CA LEU A 17 20.73 20.69 27.22
C LEU A 17 19.64 20.51 26.14
N VAL A 18 19.69 21.31 25.07
CA VAL A 18 18.76 21.21 23.95
C VAL A 18 18.89 19.84 23.26
N LEU A 19 20.11 19.39 22.97
CA LEU A 19 20.34 18.07 22.39
C LEU A 19 19.90 16.93 23.32
N ALA A 20 20.07 17.07 24.63
CA ALA A 20 19.60 16.10 25.60
C ALA A 20 18.07 15.96 25.60
N VAL A 21 17.34 17.08 25.59
CA VAL A 21 15.87 17.06 25.50
C VAL A 21 15.41 16.54 24.13
N LEU A 22 16.07 16.94 23.04
CA LEU A 22 15.78 16.42 21.69
C LEU A 22 15.96 14.90 21.61
N ALA A 23 17.02 14.35 22.20
CA ALA A 23 17.26 12.91 22.23
C ALA A 23 16.14 12.15 22.97
N ILE A 24 15.66 12.69 24.09
CA ILE A 24 14.53 12.12 24.84
C ILE A 24 13.25 12.16 23.99
N LEU A 25 12.94 13.29 23.35
CA LEU A 25 11.75 13.43 22.52
C LEU A 25 11.77 12.48 21.32
N ILE A 26 12.91 12.36 20.63
CA ILE A 26 13.07 11.43 19.51
C ILE A 26 12.92 9.98 19.99
N GLY A 27 13.51 9.63 21.13
CA GLY A 27 13.37 8.28 21.72
C GLY A 27 11.92 7.90 22.01
N LEU A 28 11.11 8.85 22.47
CA LEU A 28 9.67 8.64 22.72
C LEU A 28 8.83 8.64 21.44
N ALA A 29 9.19 9.44 20.43
CA ALA A 29 8.44 9.58 19.18
C ALA A 29 8.75 8.50 18.13
N ALA A 30 9.94 7.89 18.16
CA ALA A 30 10.35 6.86 17.20
C ALA A 30 9.38 5.65 17.08
N PRO A 31 8.88 5.03 18.17
CA PRO A 31 7.99 3.88 18.05
C PRO A 31 6.61 4.23 17.47
N SER A 32 6.07 5.42 17.76
CA SER A 32 4.74 5.84 17.28
C SER A 32 4.72 6.03 15.76
N LEU A 33 5.82 6.56 15.21
CA LEU A 33 5.96 6.76 13.78
C LEU A 33 5.99 5.43 13.01
N SER A 34 6.72 4.43 13.51
CA SER A 34 6.78 3.08 12.91
C SER A 34 5.40 2.40 12.89
N ALA A 35 4.65 2.49 13.98
CA ALA A 35 3.29 1.94 14.06
C ALA A 35 2.33 2.62 13.07
N TYR A 36 2.40 3.95 12.95
CA TYR A 36 1.58 4.71 12.00
C TYR A 36 1.88 4.32 10.54
N TYR A 37 3.16 4.19 10.18
CA TYR A 37 3.55 3.76 8.83
C TYR A 37 3.08 2.33 8.50
N ARG A 38 3.11 1.40 9.47
CA ARG A 38 2.59 0.04 9.28
C ARG A 38 1.08 0.04 9.09
N SER A 39 0.36 0.82 9.90
CA SER A 39 -1.10 0.95 9.82
C SER A 39 -1.55 1.59 8.50
N GLY A 40 -0.88 2.66 8.06
CA GLY A 40 -1.18 3.31 6.78
C GLY A 40 -1.01 2.35 5.58
N LYS A 41 0.07 1.55 5.59
CA LYS A 41 0.32 0.54 4.55
C LYS A 41 -0.73 -0.57 4.52
N GLU A 42 -1.20 -1.02 5.67
CA GLU A 42 -2.24 -2.04 5.75
C GLU A 42 -3.61 -1.49 5.32
N MET A 43 -3.93 -0.25 5.70
CA MET A 43 -5.14 0.44 5.24
C MET A 43 -5.14 0.64 3.71
N GLU A 44 -3.99 0.98 3.13
CA GLU A 44 -3.82 1.11 1.68
C GLU A 44 -4.05 -0.23 0.97
N ARG A 45 -3.44 -1.32 1.47
CA ARG A 45 -3.64 -2.68 0.97
C ARG A 45 -5.10 -3.09 1.01
N GLN A 46 -5.79 -2.87 2.13
CA GLN A 46 -7.21 -3.21 2.30
C GLN A 46 -8.11 -2.43 1.35
N LYS A 47 -7.87 -1.12 1.19
CA LYS A 47 -8.62 -0.29 0.23
C LYS A 47 -8.45 -0.78 -1.19
N GLN A 48 -7.24 -1.19 -1.56
CA GLN A 48 -6.97 -1.71 -2.89
C GLN A 48 -7.62 -3.07 -3.12
N GLU A 49 -7.57 -3.97 -2.15
CA GLU A 49 -8.28 -5.26 -2.21
C GLU A 49 -9.79 -5.06 -2.36
N GLU A 50 -10.38 -4.13 -1.62
CA GLU A 50 -11.81 -3.79 -1.72
C GLU A 50 -12.16 -3.21 -3.11
N LEU A 51 -11.30 -2.34 -3.66
CA LEU A 51 -11.48 -1.79 -5.01
C LEU A 51 -11.47 -2.90 -6.07
N ILE A 52 -10.52 -3.82 -6.00
CA ILE A 52 -10.42 -4.92 -6.98
C ILE A 52 -11.58 -5.90 -6.81
N GLN A 53 -11.99 -6.22 -5.58
CA GLN A 53 -13.15 -7.07 -5.33
C GLN A 53 -14.44 -6.45 -5.89
N LYS A 54 -14.63 -5.14 -5.72
CA LYS A 54 -15.75 -4.43 -6.35
C LYS A 54 -15.67 -4.53 -7.86
N ALA A 55 -14.49 -4.36 -8.44
CA ALA A 55 -14.29 -4.47 -9.88
C ALA A 55 -14.62 -5.86 -10.42
N LEU A 56 -14.20 -6.92 -9.72
CA LEU A 56 -14.56 -8.31 -10.04
C LEU A 56 -16.06 -8.55 -9.97
N ASN A 57 -16.73 -8.07 -8.93
CA ASN A 57 -18.18 -8.20 -8.79
C ASN A 57 -18.91 -7.47 -9.92
N GLN A 58 -18.40 -6.30 -10.32
CA GLN A 58 -18.97 -5.51 -11.41
C GLN A 58 -18.75 -6.21 -12.76
N TYR A 59 -17.58 -6.78 -13.00
CA TYR A 59 -17.29 -7.61 -14.17
C TYR A 59 -18.28 -8.78 -14.27
N TYR A 60 -18.45 -9.53 -13.17
CA TYR A 60 -19.39 -10.65 -13.11
C TYR A 60 -20.83 -10.21 -13.38
N ALA A 61 -21.25 -9.04 -12.89
CA ALA A 61 -22.58 -8.50 -13.15
C ALA A 61 -22.84 -8.17 -14.63
N TYR A 62 -21.80 -7.83 -15.40
CA TYR A 62 -21.91 -7.52 -16.83
C TYR A 62 -21.73 -8.74 -17.73
N GLU A 63 -20.73 -9.58 -17.46
CA GLU A 63 -20.32 -10.70 -18.33
C GLU A 63 -20.93 -12.05 -17.89
N GLY A 64 -21.46 -12.14 -16.66
CA GLY A 64 -22.04 -13.36 -16.09
C GLY A 64 -21.00 -14.41 -15.65
N HIS A 65 -19.72 -14.14 -15.84
CA HIS A 65 -18.60 -14.96 -15.37
C HIS A 65 -17.47 -14.07 -14.87
N PHE A 66 -16.54 -14.65 -14.11
CA PHE A 66 -15.34 -13.94 -13.68
C PHE A 66 -14.27 -13.89 -14.80
N PRO A 67 -13.33 -12.93 -14.76
CA PRO A 67 -12.27 -12.84 -15.78
C PRO A 67 -11.48 -14.13 -15.89
N ASP A 68 -11.38 -14.64 -17.12
CA ASP A 68 -10.50 -15.74 -17.45
C ASP A 68 -9.11 -15.21 -17.81
N LEU A 69 -8.11 -15.60 -17.03
CA LEU A 69 -6.73 -15.11 -17.12
C LEU A 69 -5.82 -16.08 -17.88
N ASP A 70 -6.32 -17.27 -18.24
CA ASP A 70 -5.58 -18.24 -19.02
C ASP A 70 -6.49 -18.93 -20.05
N PRO A 71 -6.77 -18.26 -21.18
CA PRO A 71 -7.67 -18.77 -22.20
C PRO A 71 -7.13 -20.01 -22.95
N LEU A 72 -5.89 -20.43 -22.66
CA LEU A 72 -5.26 -21.60 -23.26
C LEU A 72 -5.29 -22.83 -22.34
N SER A 73 -5.68 -22.66 -21.08
CA SER A 73 -5.91 -23.76 -20.14
C SER A 73 -7.40 -24.04 -19.98
N ASP A 74 -7.80 -25.30 -20.14
CA ASP A 74 -9.19 -25.73 -19.91
C ASP A 74 -9.55 -25.81 -18.41
N GLU A 75 -8.57 -25.64 -17.52
CA GLU A 75 -8.77 -25.66 -16.07
C GLU A 75 -8.84 -24.24 -15.52
N PRO A 76 -9.89 -23.90 -14.74
CA PRO A 76 -9.97 -22.59 -14.12
C PRO A 76 -8.81 -22.40 -13.14
N GLU A 77 -8.27 -21.17 -13.05
CA GLU A 77 -7.27 -20.83 -12.04
C GLU A 77 -7.92 -20.89 -10.65
N SER A 78 -7.84 -22.08 -10.05
CA SER A 78 -8.46 -22.44 -8.79
C SER A 78 -7.40 -22.56 -7.70
N GLY A 79 -7.34 -21.57 -6.83
CA GLY A 79 -6.52 -21.57 -5.62
C GLY A 79 -5.94 -20.19 -5.32
N ASP A 80 -5.57 -19.95 -4.06
CA ASP A 80 -4.76 -18.79 -3.68
C ASP A 80 -3.33 -18.97 -4.25
N VAL A 81 -3.19 -18.87 -5.57
CA VAL A 81 -1.91 -18.97 -6.28
C VAL A 81 -1.47 -17.56 -6.68
N ALA A 82 -0.18 -17.27 -6.49
CA ALA A 82 0.37 -15.99 -6.91
C ALA A 82 0.29 -15.88 -8.44
N LEU A 83 -0.42 -14.88 -8.93
CA LEU A 83 -0.49 -14.59 -10.36
C LEU A 83 0.92 -14.24 -10.88
N PRO A 84 1.36 -14.85 -11.99
CA PRO A 84 2.51 -14.37 -12.75
C PRO A 84 2.31 -12.91 -13.16
N ASP A 85 3.39 -12.13 -13.27
CA ASP A 85 3.28 -10.71 -13.58
C ASP A 85 2.53 -10.43 -14.90
N GLU A 86 2.64 -11.31 -15.91
CA GLU A 86 1.88 -11.25 -17.17
C GLU A 86 0.35 -11.33 -16.94
N LYS A 87 -0.11 -12.26 -16.10
CA LYS A 87 -1.54 -12.46 -15.81
C LYS A 87 -2.11 -11.34 -14.92
N LYS A 88 -1.26 -10.69 -14.11
CA LYS A 88 -1.68 -9.50 -13.33
C LYS A 88 -2.03 -8.32 -14.21
N GLU A 89 -1.24 -8.09 -15.26
CA GLU A 89 -1.49 -7.01 -16.22
C GLU A 89 -2.80 -7.26 -16.99
N LEU A 90 -3.01 -8.50 -17.46
CA LEU A 90 -4.25 -8.92 -18.12
C LEU A 90 -5.49 -8.75 -17.22
N LEU A 91 -5.41 -9.17 -15.95
CA LEU A 91 -6.50 -8.95 -14.99
C LEU A 91 -6.80 -7.46 -14.80
N THR A 92 -5.74 -6.66 -14.65
CA THR A 92 -5.87 -5.22 -14.45
C THR A 92 -6.51 -4.53 -15.66
N GLU A 93 -6.10 -4.92 -16.88
CA GLU A 93 -6.67 -4.41 -18.13
C GLU A 93 -8.17 -4.77 -18.27
N ARG A 94 -8.54 -6.04 -18.01
CA ARG A 94 -9.94 -6.50 -18.03
C ARG A 94 -10.81 -5.73 -17.06
N LEU A 95 -10.33 -5.49 -15.84
CA LEU A 95 -11.05 -4.75 -14.81
C LEU A 95 -11.14 -3.25 -15.11
N LEU A 96 -10.09 -2.67 -15.72
CA LEU A 96 -10.10 -1.28 -16.19
C LEU A 96 -11.16 -1.05 -17.27
N GLY A 97 -11.32 -2.00 -18.20
CA GLY A 97 -12.30 -1.90 -19.29
C GLY A 97 -13.75 -1.76 -18.80
N ILE A 98 -14.07 -2.30 -17.62
CA ILE A 98 -15.42 -2.29 -17.06
C ILE A 98 -15.61 -1.24 -15.96
N THR A 99 -14.58 -0.97 -15.16
CA THR A 99 -14.72 -0.18 -13.92
C THR A 99 -14.00 1.16 -13.95
N ALA A 100 -13.15 1.41 -14.95
CA ALA A 100 -12.23 2.55 -15.03
C ALA A 100 -11.33 2.75 -13.79
N ALA A 101 -11.26 1.76 -12.88
CA ALA A 101 -10.50 1.85 -11.64
C ALA A 101 -9.01 1.60 -11.90
N ARG A 102 -8.17 2.61 -11.63
CA ARG A 102 -6.71 2.46 -11.67
C ARG A 102 -6.25 1.62 -10.48
N ILE A 103 -5.76 0.41 -10.76
CA ILE A 103 -5.19 -0.50 -9.77
C ILE A 103 -3.67 -0.39 -9.86
N ASP A 104 -3.00 -0.08 -8.75
CA ASP A 104 -1.54 -0.03 -8.67
C ASP A 104 -0.98 -1.45 -8.43
N SER A 105 -0.58 -2.14 -9.50
CA SER A 105 -0.16 -3.55 -9.43
C SER A 105 1.28 -3.77 -8.94
N ASP A 106 2.14 -2.75 -9.00
CA ASP A 106 3.58 -2.88 -8.78
C ASP A 106 3.98 -3.34 -7.36
N PRO A 107 3.38 -2.81 -6.26
CA PRO A 107 3.83 -3.15 -4.92
C PRO A 107 3.34 -4.53 -4.42
N TYR A 108 2.45 -5.21 -5.15
CA TYR A 108 1.74 -6.39 -4.64
C TYR A 108 1.85 -7.63 -5.55
N ASN A 109 1.85 -8.79 -4.92
CA ASN A 109 1.48 -10.07 -5.50
C ASN A 109 -0.02 -10.27 -5.35
N PHE A 110 -0.66 -10.62 -6.45
CA PHE A 110 -2.10 -10.82 -6.54
C PHE A 110 -2.34 -12.33 -6.49
N TYR A 111 -3.23 -12.76 -5.62
CA TYR A 111 -3.71 -14.13 -5.51
C TYR A 111 -5.16 -14.11 -5.90
N TYR A 112 -5.52 -14.80 -6.98
CA TYR A 112 -6.85 -14.72 -7.56
C TYR A 112 -7.43 -16.13 -7.70
N ASP A 113 -8.65 -16.31 -7.20
CA ASP A 113 -9.43 -17.53 -7.36
C ASP A 113 -10.59 -17.24 -8.31
N GLN A 114 -10.50 -17.74 -9.54
CA GLN A 114 -11.49 -17.54 -10.59
C GLN A 114 -12.83 -18.22 -10.26
N THR A 115 -12.80 -19.32 -9.50
CA THR A 115 -13.99 -20.11 -9.16
C THR A 115 -14.85 -19.40 -8.13
N LYS A 116 -14.22 -18.70 -7.19
CA LYS A 116 -14.88 -17.95 -6.11
C LYS A 116 -14.97 -16.45 -6.39
N GLY A 117 -14.20 -15.94 -7.35
CA GLY A 117 -14.07 -14.52 -7.63
C GLY A 117 -13.43 -13.75 -6.49
N THR A 118 -12.55 -14.39 -5.71
CA THR A 118 -11.87 -13.78 -4.57
C THR A 118 -10.47 -13.36 -4.94
N ILE A 119 -10.05 -12.20 -4.45
CA ILE A 119 -8.68 -11.72 -4.63
C ILE A 119 -8.03 -11.40 -3.29
N ARG A 120 -6.74 -11.66 -3.19
CA ARG A 120 -5.91 -11.30 -2.05
C ARG A 120 -4.61 -10.64 -2.51
N LEU A 121 -4.22 -9.57 -1.84
CA LEU A 121 -2.98 -8.85 -2.11
C LEU A 121 -1.94 -9.13 -1.02
N VAL A 122 -0.74 -9.54 -1.42
CA VAL A 122 0.42 -9.70 -0.53
C VAL A 122 1.55 -8.83 -1.04
N ARG A 123 2.14 -7.98 -0.18
CA ARG A 123 3.21 -7.08 -0.60
C ARG A 123 4.47 -7.86 -1.00
N LYS A 124 5.14 -7.43 -2.08
CA LYS A 124 6.48 -7.94 -2.42
C LYS A 124 7.46 -7.49 -1.32
N GLU A 125 8.10 -8.42 -0.63
CA GLU A 125 9.27 -8.09 0.19
C GLU A 125 10.41 -7.69 -0.76
N ARG A 126 10.96 -6.48 -0.55
CA ARG A 126 12.14 -6.01 -1.29
C ARG A 126 13.40 -6.55 -0.64
#